data_AF-A0A7Y2F5J2-F1
#
_entry.id   AF-A0A7Y2F5J2-F1
#
_cell.length_a   1.000
_cell.length_b   1.000
_cell.length_c   1.000
_cell.angle_alpha   90.00
_cell.angle_beta   90.00
_cell.angle_gamma   90.00
#
_symmetry.space_group_name_H-M   'P 1'
#
loop_
_entity.id
_entity.type
_entity.pdbx_description
1 polymer ?
#
loop_
_entity_poly.entity_id
_entity_poly.type
_entity_poly.pdbx_seq_one_letter_code
_entity_poly.pdbx_strand_id
1 'polypeptide(L)'
;MPPLYSTRDGHSSLKHHKIDHEPHWAFPRVWAAFLLILIAVTFRLWVVQVDVPPVAMFFWAIPPRPWIGWLPLVAIVLSAGMIALDPIRFRIAWWFVAVGLIASFLIDQHRLQPWAYQTAIYATVFASTRPNAAKKWLIPLAASVYIYSALGKLDYQFVHTVGQDFLDVILRPLGMSDSLDVVTRHRLACLFPLTELVVGALLLLKSTRRWAGLLVMGLHGSLLLILGPLGLHHSLGVLTWNLALMVQAWFLFVRGHSDQRDDNRVLYRSLFRLSLRHQSDPSRRLGPGRMIAMGTIVVALIAPATERAGLWDHWPSWALYSPHNSRVVVEIHQSAVSQLPPLVQSHVRPNQDGDQWQRLALDRWSLEALAVPVYPQARYQLALSYTLAERSGIATTAIRARVLGVSNRMTGERSERWLLGTMEMREALEDYWLVGM
;
A
#
# COMPACT_ATOMS: atom_id res chain seq x y z
N MET A 1 -23.60 -57.91 -68.78
CA MET A 1 -22.90 -57.77 -67.49
C MET A 1 -22.25 -56.39 -67.40
N PRO A 2 -22.76 -55.48 -66.57
CA PRO A 2 -22.00 -54.35 -66.04
C PRO A 2 -21.75 -54.52 -64.53
N PRO A 3 -20.58 -54.08 -64.02
CA PRO A 3 -20.44 -53.64 -62.63
C PRO A 3 -19.97 -52.17 -62.61
N LEU A 4 -20.10 -51.37 -61.57
CA LEU A 4 -20.80 -51.37 -60.28
C LEU A 4 -20.68 -49.92 -59.81
N TYR A 5 -21.69 -49.44 -59.10
CA TYR A 5 -21.71 -48.16 -58.41
C TYR A 5 -20.50 -47.99 -57.47
N SER A 6 -19.95 -46.78 -57.39
CA SER A 6 -19.15 -46.34 -56.25
C SER A 6 -19.39 -44.86 -56.00
N THR A 7 -20.36 -44.61 -55.13
CA THR A 7 -20.56 -43.36 -54.39
C THR A 7 -19.43 -43.23 -53.37
N ARG A 8 -18.62 -42.17 -53.46
CA ARG A 8 -17.71 -41.80 -52.38
C ARG A 8 -18.24 -40.54 -51.70
N ASP A 9 -18.81 -40.80 -50.54
CA ASP A 9 -19.36 -39.84 -49.60
C ASP A 9 -18.33 -38.82 -49.11
N GLY A 10 -18.83 -37.60 -48.92
CA GLY A 10 -18.13 -36.51 -48.29
C GLY A 10 -17.79 -36.79 -46.82
N HIS A 11 -16.55 -36.49 -46.46
CA HIS A 11 -16.17 -36.19 -45.09
C HIS A 11 -15.52 -34.82 -45.06
N SER A 12 -16.36 -33.78 -45.00
CA SER A 12 -15.95 -32.47 -44.50
C SER A 12 -15.69 -32.61 -43.00
N SER A 13 -14.42 -32.80 -42.64
CA SER A 13 -13.96 -32.70 -41.26
C SER A 13 -14.07 -31.24 -40.82
N LEU A 14 -15.26 -30.86 -40.34
CA LEU A 14 -15.47 -29.68 -39.51
C LEU A 14 -14.66 -29.89 -38.24
N LYS A 15 -13.41 -29.40 -38.25
CA LYS A 15 -12.64 -29.17 -37.03
C LYS A 15 -13.47 -28.22 -36.16
N HIS A 16 -14.20 -28.78 -35.21
CA HIS A 16 -14.70 -28.03 -34.07
C HIS A 16 -13.48 -27.36 -33.42
N HIS A 17 -13.33 -26.07 -33.69
CA HIS A 17 -12.58 -25.17 -32.83
C HIS A 17 -13.25 -25.29 -31.46
N LYS A 18 -12.70 -26.16 -30.61
CA LYS A 18 -12.90 -26.05 -29.17
C LYS A 18 -12.39 -24.66 -28.84
N ILE A 19 -13.32 -23.72 -28.67
CA ILE A 19 -13.04 -22.47 -28.00
C ILE A 19 -12.69 -22.93 -26.60
N ASP A 20 -11.39 -23.12 -26.36
CA ASP A 20 -10.88 -23.33 -25.02
C ASP A 20 -11.30 -22.09 -24.24
N HIS A 21 -12.40 -22.21 -23.50
CA HIS A 21 -12.81 -21.24 -22.52
C HIS A 21 -11.69 -21.22 -21.47
N GLU A 22 -10.67 -20.37 -21.69
CA GLU A 22 -9.67 -20.08 -20.69
C GLU A 22 -10.45 -19.78 -19.41
N PRO A 23 -10.26 -20.56 -18.32
CA PRO A 23 -11.04 -20.38 -17.11
C PRO A 23 -10.86 -18.93 -16.66
N HIS A 24 -11.94 -18.15 -16.76
CA HIS A 24 -11.91 -16.71 -16.60
C HIS A 24 -11.13 -16.34 -15.35
N TRP A 25 -10.01 -15.64 -15.53
CA TRP A 25 -9.18 -15.15 -14.43
C TRP A 25 -9.98 -14.14 -13.61
N ALA A 26 -10.64 -14.63 -12.56
CA ALA A 26 -11.57 -13.85 -11.74
C ALA A 26 -10.87 -12.80 -10.85
N PHE A 27 -9.54 -12.76 -10.81
CA PHE A 27 -8.79 -11.90 -9.89
C PHE A 27 -9.08 -10.40 -10.06
N PRO A 28 -9.13 -9.80 -11.27
CA PRO A 28 -9.46 -8.38 -11.41
C PRO A 28 -10.86 -8.06 -10.89
N ARG A 29 -11.84 -8.95 -11.12
CA ARG A 29 -13.20 -8.80 -10.58
C ARG A 29 -13.18 -8.75 -9.05
N VAL A 30 -12.49 -9.72 -8.44
CA VAL A 30 -12.39 -9.81 -6.98
C VAL A 30 -11.63 -8.62 -6.39
N TRP A 31 -10.56 -8.16 -7.05
CA TRP A 31 -9.82 -6.98 -6.62
C TRP A 31 -10.67 -5.70 -6.70
N ALA A 32 -11.49 -5.55 -7.74
CA ALA A 32 -12.42 -4.43 -7.85
C ALA A 32 -13.50 -4.45 -6.75
N ALA A 33 -13.99 -5.63 -6.37
CA ALA A 33 -14.89 -5.77 -5.23
C ALA A 33 -14.21 -5.37 -3.90
N PHE A 34 -12.97 -5.79 -3.67
CA PHE A 34 -12.19 -5.34 -2.51
C PHE A 34 -11.95 -3.83 -2.51
N LEU A 35 -11.68 -3.23 -3.68
CA LEU A 35 -11.55 -1.77 -3.81
C LEU A 35 -12.84 -1.06 -3.35
N LEU A 36 -14.02 -1.53 -3.78
CA LEU A 36 -15.29 -0.95 -3.34
C LEU A 36 -15.48 -1.06 -1.82
N ILE A 37 -15.15 -2.22 -1.23
CA ILE A 37 -15.24 -2.41 0.22
C ILE A 37 -14.25 -1.50 0.95
N LEU A 38 -13.00 -1.42 0.49
CA LEU A 38 -11.96 -0.55 1.06
C LEU A 38 -12.37 0.93 1.01
N ILE A 39 -12.90 1.40 -0.12
CA ILE A 39 -13.47 2.75 -0.26
C ILE A 39 -14.63 2.94 0.72
N ALA A 40 -15.54 1.97 0.86
CA ALA A 40 -16.68 2.09 1.76
C ALA A 40 -16.26 2.17 3.24
N VAL A 41 -15.37 1.29 3.70
CA VAL A 41 -14.91 1.28 5.11
C VAL A 41 -13.97 2.45 5.44
N THR A 42 -13.43 3.13 4.42
CA THR A 42 -12.60 4.34 4.57
C THR A 42 -13.23 5.58 3.95
N PHE A 43 -14.55 5.61 3.74
CA PHE A 43 -15.20 6.61 2.87
C PHE A 43 -14.89 8.06 3.27
N ARG A 44 -14.70 8.31 4.58
CA ARG A 44 -14.40 9.63 5.13
C ARG A 44 -13.09 10.21 4.60
N LEU A 45 -12.11 9.36 4.28
CA LEU A 45 -10.83 9.75 3.67
C LEU A 45 -11.02 10.31 2.24
N TRP A 46 -12.03 9.84 1.52
CA TRP A 46 -12.21 10.13 0.09
C TRP A 46 -13.02 11.40 -0.18
N VAL A 47 -13.62 11.97 0.85
CA VAL A 47 -14.36 13.23 0.78
C VAL A 47 -13.66 14.26 1.65
N VAL A 48 -13.70 15.54 1.26
CA VAL A 48 -13.04 16.59 2.03
C VAL A 48 -13.75 16.75 3.36
N GLN A 49 -13.03 16.54 4.46
CA GLN A 49 -13.54 16.69 5.82
C GLN A 49 -13.22 18.09 6.37
N VAL A 50 -14.07 18.57 7.28
CA VAL A 50 -13.80 19.79 8.05
C VAL A 50 -12.78 19.48 9.15
N ASP A 51 -12.93 18.34 9.82
CA ASP A 51 -12.15 17.99 11.00
C ASP A 51 -10.68 17.72 10.68
N VAL A 52 -10.38 16.99 9.60
CA VAL A 52 -9.00 16.74 9.15
C VAL A 52 -8.80 17.44 7.80
N PRO A 53 -8.06 18.56 7.77
CA PRO A 53 -7.83 19.27 6.52
C PRO A 53 -7.00 18.41 5.55
N PRO A 54 -7.33 18.41 4.24
CA PRO A 54 -6.51 17.72 3.26
C PRO A 54 -5.15 18.40 3.14
N VAL A 55 -4.09 17.60 3.00
CA VAL A 55 -2.75 18.10 2.69
C VAL A 55 -2.41 17.68 1.27
N ALA A 56 -2.43 18.63 0.34
CA ALA A 56 -2.19 18.36 -1.07
C ALA A 56 -0.79 17.77 -1.31
N MET A 57 -0.63 17.00 -2.39
CA MET A 57 0.68 16.41 -2.75
C MET A 57 1.72 17.48 -3.07
N PHE A 58 1.28 18.55 -3.71
CA PHE A 58 2.12 19.67 -4.11
C PHE A 58 1.63 20.96 -3.46
N PHE A 59 2.54 21.81 -2.99
CA PHE A 59 2.18 23.09 -2.36
C PHE A 59 1.34 24.01 -3.29
N TRP A 60 1.61 23.97 -4.59
CA TRP A 60 0.89 24.75 -5.61
C TRP A 60 -0.48 24.17 -5.95
N ALA A 61 -0.78 22.94 -5.51
CA ALA A 61 -2.11 22.38 -5.71
C ALA A 61 -3.06 23.04 -4.71
N ILE A 62 -3.81 24.04 -5.19
CA ILE A 62 -4.83 24.73 -4.42
C ILE A 62 -5.80 23.68 -3.86
N PRO A 63 -6.06 23.65 -2.54
CA PRO A 63 -7.01 22.72 -1.95
C PRO A 63 -8.34 22.90 -2.69
N PRO A 64 -8.79 21.89 -3.42
CA PRO A 64 -9.86 22.09 -4.36
C PRO A 64 -11.15 22.31 -3.56
N ARG A 65 -12.11 23.06 -4.14
CA ARG A 65 -13.44 23.22 -3.53
C ARG A 65 -13.96 21.83 -3.12
N PRO A 66 -14.63 21.68 -1.96
CA PRO A 66 -14.99 20.36 -1.42
C PRO A 66 -15.68 19.42 -2.42
N TRP A 67 -16.49 19.96 -3.35
CA TRP A 67 -17.18 19.19 -4.40
C TRP A 67 -16.23 18.54 -5.43
N ILE A 68 -15.06 19.13 -5.71
CA ILE A 68 -14.09 18.58 -6.66
C ILE A 68 -13.52 17.25 -6.15
N GLY A 69 -13.41 17.09 -4.82
CA GLY A 69 -12.97 15.84 -4.19
C GLY A 69 -13.87 14.64 -4.51
N TRP A 70 -15.13 14.87 -4.90
CA TRP A 70 -16.08 13.82 -5.27
C TRP A 70 -15.88 13.27 -6.68
N LEU A 71 -15.35 14.07 -7.60
CA LEU A 71 -15.12 13.64 -8.99
C LEU A 71 -14.27 12.37 -9.11
N PRO A 72 -13.06 12.30 -8.50
CA PRO A 72 -12.27 11.07 -8.56
C PRO A 72 -12.93 9.91 -7.82
N LEU A 73 -13.62 10.17 -6.70
CA LEU A 73 -14.33 9.13 -5.94
C LEU A 73 -15.44 8.48 -6.78
N VAL A 74 -16.30 9.29 -7.42
CA VAL A 74 -17.37 8.81 -8.30
C VAL A 74 -16.79 8.02 -9.47
N ALA A 75 -15.72 8.52 -10.10
CA ALA A 75 -15.05 7.82 -11.19
C ALA A 75 -14.51 6.45 -10.74
N ILE A 76 -13.87 6.37 -9.57
CA ILE A 76 -13.36 5.11 -9.01
C ILE A 76 -14.50 4.13 -8.74
N VAL A 77 -15.57 4.57 -8.05
CA VAL A 77 -16.68 3.70 -7.64
C VAL A 77 -17.46 3.15 -8.83
N LEU A 78 -17.83 4.02 -9.78
CA LEU A 78 -18.54 3.59 -10.99
C LEU A 78 -17.69 2.62 -11.82
N SER A 79 -16.40 2.92 -11.98
CA SER A 79 -15.48 2.08 -12.73
C SER A 79 -15.27 0.73 -12.07
N ALA A 80 -15.03 0.70 -10.76
CA ALA A 80 -14.89 -0.52 -9.99
C ALA A 80 -16.17 -1.37 -10.00
N GLY A 81 -17.34 -0.75 -9.92
CA GLY A 81 -18.64 -1.41 -10.07
C GLY A 81 -18.80 -2.09 -11.43
N MET A 82 -18.50 -1.38 -12.51
CA MET A 82 -18.51 -1.95 -13.87
C MET A 82 -17.55 -3.15 -13.99
N ILE A 83 -16.33 -3.04 -13.46
CA ILE A 83 -15.33 -4.11 -13.47
C ILE A 83 -15.78 -5.32 -12.63
N ALA A 84 -16.43 -5.09 -11.49
CA ALA A 84 -16.94 -6.14 -10.63
C ALA A 84 -18.05 -6.97 -11.32
N LEU A 85 -18.84 -6.35 -12.20
CA LEU A 85 -19.81 -7.06 -13.03
C LEU A 85 -19.10 -7.85 -14.15
N ASP A 86 -18.32 -7.17 -14.98
CA ASP A 86 -17.61 -7.79 -16.11
C ASP A 86 -16.23 -7.15 -16.36
N PRO A 87 -15.14 -7.74 -15.84
CA PRO A 87 -13.81 -7.16 -15.97
C PRO A 87 -13.25 -7.25 -17.40
N ILE A 88 -13.80 -8.12 -18.25
CA ILE A 88 -13.32 -8.29 -19.63
C ILE A 88 -13.95 -7.21 -20.50
N ARG A 89 -15.28 -7.05 -20.41
CA ARG A 89 -16.01 -6.01 -21.13
C ARG A 89 -15.56 -4.61 -20.71
N PHE A 90 -15.41 -4.38 -19.41
CA PHE A 90 -15.07 -3.06 -18.85
C PHE A 90 -13.58 -2.91 -18.56
N ARG A 91 -12.71 -3.54 -19.33
CA ARG A 91 -11.26 -3.49 -19.10
C ARG A 91 -10.68 -2.07 -19.12
N ILE A 92 -11.22 -1.18 -19.95
CA ILE A 92 -10.81 0.24 -20.02
C ILE A 92 -11.17 0.99 -18.73
N ALA A 93 -12.20 0.56 -17.98
CA ALA A 93 -12.57 1.17 -16.71
C ALA A 93 -11.43 1.16 -15.68
N TRP A 94 -10.47 0.24 -15.80
CA TRP A 94 -9.27 0.26 -14.96
C TRP A 94 -8.41 1.52 -15.16
N TRP A 95 -8.38 2.14 -16.35
CA TRP A 95 -7.69 3.41 -16.52
C TRP A 95 -8.36 4.54 -15.73
N PHE A 96 -9.69 4.55 -15.66
CA PHE A 96 -10.42 5.52 -14.84
C PHE A 96 -10.17 5.29 -13.35
N VAL A 97 -10.03 4.04 -12.90
CA VAL A 97 -9.59 3.73 -11.52
C VAL A 97 -8.18 4.28 -11.28
N ALA A 98 -7.22 4.02 -12.18
CA ALA A 98 -5.83 4.48 -12.03
C ALA A 98 -5.76 6.02 -11.98
N VAL A 99 -6.39 6.70 -12.94
CA VAL A 99 -6.41 8.17 -13.02
C VAL A 99 -7.16 8.77 -11.84
N GLY A 100 -8.29 8.20 -11.43
CA GLY A 100 -9.06 8.67 -10.28
C GLY A 100 -8.27 8.54 -8.97
N LEU A 101 -7.52 7.46 -8.77
CA LEU A 101 -6.65 7.28 -7.62
C LEU A 101 -5.48 8.27 -7.64
N ILE A 102 -4.81 8.45 -8.78
CA ILE A 102 -3.72 9.44 -8.93
C ILE A 102 -4.25 10.85 -8.63
N ALA A 103 -5.38 11.23 -9.22
CA ALA A 103 -6.01 12.53 -8.94
C ALA A 103 -6.36 12.66 -7.44
N SER A 104 -6.83 11.60 -6.80
CA SER A 104 -7.07 11.60 -5.36
C SER A 104 -5.80 11.84 -4.54
N PHE A 105 -4.68 11.21 -4.91
CA PHE A 105 -3.40 11.41 -4.21
C PHE A 105 -2.89 12.84 -4.33
N LEU A 106 -3.15 13.50 -5.47
CA LEU A 106 -2.80 14.90 -5.67
C LEU A 106 -3.60 15.85 -4.78
N ILE A 107 -4.88 15.54 -4.56
CA ILE A 107 -5.78 16.31 -3.69
C ILE A 107 -5.37 16.19 -2.22
N ASP A 108 -4.99 14.98 -1.79
CA ASP A 108 -4.63 14.70 -0.42
C ASP A 108 -3.65 13.52 -0.34
N GLN A 109 -2.44 13.78 0.16
CA GLN A 109 -1.40 12.77 0.36
C GLN A 109 -1.87 11.64 1.25
N HIS A 110 -2.80 11.90 2.17
CA HIS A 110 -3.32 10.88 3.09
C HIS A 110 -4.08 9.77 2.36
N ARG A 111 -4.61 10.06 1.16
CA ARG A 111 -5.27 9.09 0.29
C ARG A 111 -4.30 8.09 -0.33
N LEU A 112 -2.99 8.37 -0.30
CA LEU A 112 -1.93 7.45 -0.74
C LEU A 112 -1.70 6.31 0.27
N GLN A 113 -2.78 5.65 0.67
CA GLN A 113 -2.76 4.44 1.49
C GLN A 113 -2.10 3.29 0.70
N PRO A 114 -1.42 2.34 1.36
CA PRO A 114 -0.71 1.26 0.66
C PRO A 114 -1.57 0.47 -0.33
N TRP A 115 -2.81 0.14 0.06
CA TRP A 115 -3.76 -0.59 -0.77
C TRP A 115 -4.24 0.23 -1.98
N ALA A 116 -4.35 1.55 -1.83
CA ALA A 116 -4.77 2.45 -2.90
C ALA A 116 -3.64 2.60 -3.92
N TYR A 117 -2.40 2.78 -3.45
CA TYR A 117 -1.21 2.80 -4.30
C TYR A 117 -1.03 1.47 -5.05
N GLN A 118 -1.12 0.33 -4.37
CA GLN A 118 -1.10 -1.00 -5.01
C GLN A 118 -2.19 -1.13 -6.07
N THR A 119 -3.41 -0.65 -5.77
CA THR A 119 -4.53 -0.70 -6.72
C THR A 119 -4.30 0.18 -7.93
N ALA A 120 -3.71 1.37 -7.79
CA ALA A 120 -3.35 2.22 -8.92
C ALA A 120 -2.36 1.51 -9.86
N ILE A 121 -1.37 0.80 -9.31
CA ILE A 121 -0.44 -0.02 -10.10
C ILE A 121 -1.19 -1.15 -10.80
N TYR A 122 -2.02 -1.91 -10.07
CA TYR A 122 -2.77 -3.05 -10.62
C TYR A 122 -3.73 -2.62 -11.72
N ALA A 123 -4.36 -1.47 -11.56
CA ALA A 123 -5.24 -0.88 -12.54
C ALA A 123 -4.54 -0.64 -13.88
N THR A 124 -3.33 -0.08 -13.89
CA THR A 124 -2.58 0.09 -15.16
C THR A 124 -2.27 -1.26 -15.82
N VAL A 125 -1.94 -2.29 -15.02
CA VAL A 125 -1.65 -3.65 -15.50
C VAL A 125 -2.89 -4.30 -16.08
N PHE A 126 -4.02 -4.30 -15.36
CA PHE A 126 -5.27 -4.92 -15.80
C PHE A 126 -5.84 -4.21 -17.04
N ALA A 127 -5.75 -2.88 -17.10
CA ALA A 127 -6.14 -2.13 -18.29
C ALA A 127 -5.32 -2.53 -19.52
N SER A 128 -4.02 -2.78 -19.34
CA SER A 128 -3.05 -2.80 -20.45
C SER A 128 -2.55 -4.18 -20.85
N THR A 129 -2.71 -5.19 -20.00
CA THR A 129 -2.16 -6.54 -20.24
C THR A 129 -3.23 -7.64 -20.20
N ARG A 130 -3.01 -8.72 -20.98
CA ARG A 130 -3.84 -9.94 -20.93
C ARG A 130 -3.57 -10.71 -19.62
N PRO A 131 -4.49 -11.53 -19.11
CA PRO A 131 -4.35 -12.25 -17.83
C PRO A 131 -2.99 -12.95 -17.62
N ASN A 132 -2.55 -13.73 -18.61
CA ASN A 132 -1.28 -14.46 -18.54
C ASN A 132 -0.06 -13.53 -18.48
N ALA A 133 -0.12 -12.37 -19.15
CA ALA A 133 0.94 -11.37 -19.08
C ALA A 133 0.89 -10.59 -17.76
N ALA A 134 -0.31 -10.24 -17.29
CA ALA A 134 -0.51 -9.54 -16.03
C ALA A 134 0.10 -10.34 -14.86
N LYS A 135 -0.21 -11.64 -14.76
CA LYS A 135 0.31 -12.52 -13.70
C LYS A 135 1.84 -12.51 -13.63
N LYS A 136 2.53 -12.51 -14.78
CA LYS A 136 4.01 -12.48 -14.86
C LYS A 136 4.62 -11.23 -14.21
N TRP A 137 3.92 -10.10 -14.29
CA TRP A 137 4.37 -8.84 -13.72
C TRP A 137 3.89 -8.63 -12.28
N LEU A 138 2.71 -9.14 -11.95
CA LEU A 138 2.16 -9.04 -10.59
C LEU A 138 2.90 -9.92 -9.59
N ILE A 139 3.48 -11.05 -10.02
CA ILE A 139 4.30 -11.93 -9.16
C ILE A 139 5.51 -11.20 -8.54
N PRO A 140 6.44 -10.62 -9.32
CA PRO A 140 7.59 -9.91 -8.74
C PRO A 140 7.16 -8.68 -7.94
N LEU A 141 6.11 -7.96 -8.35
CA LEU A 141 5.55 -6.85 -7.58
C LEU A 141 4.97 -7.30 -6.24
N ALA A 142 4.24 -8.42 -6.20
CA ALA A 142 3.72 -8.96 -4.95
C ALA A 142 4.86 -9.46 -4.04
N ALA A 143 5.88 -10.10 -4.61
CA ALA A 143 7.07 -10.51 -3.86
C ALA A 143 7.83 -9.31 -3.27
N SER A 144 7.93 -8.20 -4.01
CA SER A 144 8.63 -7.01 -3.54
C SER A 144 7.95 -6.37 -2.33
N VAL A 145 6.63 -6.46 -2.20
CA VAL A 145 5.91 -5.97 -1.00
C VAL A 145 6.47 -6.64 0.25
N TYR A 146 6.60 -7.98 0.27
CA TYR A 146 7.13 -8.71 1.41
C TYR A 146 8.63 -8.46 1.61
N ILE A 147 9.41 -8.41 0.53
CA ILE A 147 10.86 -8.17 0.62
C ILE A 147 11.15 -6.80 1.20
N TYR A 148 10.55 -5.73 0.66
CA TYR A 148 10.79 -4.38 1.15
C TYR A 148 10.16 -4.15 2.53
N SER A 149 9.01 -4.75 2.82
CA SER A 149 8.43 -4.69 4.17
C SER A 149 9.31 -5.36 5.20
N ALA A 150 9.84 -6.55 4.91
CA ALA A 150 10.79 -7.23 5.78
C ALA A 150 12.09 -6.43 5.95
N LEU A 151 12.65 -5.89 4.87
CA LEU A 151 13.86 -5.07 4.95
C LEU A 151 13.65 -3.81 5.79
N GLY A 152 12.47 -3.19 5.71
CA GLY A 152 12.09 -2.06 6.56
C GLY A 152 12.03 -2.44 8.04
N LYS A 153 11.50 -3.63 8.36
CA LYS A 153 11.39 -4.17 9.72
C LYS A 153 12.70 -4.76 10.29
N LEU A 154 13.69 -5.07 9.44
CA LEU A 154 15.06 -5.36 9.90
C LEU A 154 15.74 -4.07 10.36
N ASP A 155 15.24 -3.50 11.45
CA ASP A 155 15.61 -2.21 11.99
C ASP A 155 15.52 -2.23 13.52
N TYR A 156 16.42 -1.51 14.18
CA TYR A 156 16.44 -1.36 15.63
C TYR A 156 15.06 -1.00 16.19
N GLN A 157 14.37 -0.02 15.60
CA GLN A 157 13.09 0.48 16.10
C GLN A 157 12.03 -0.61 16.05
N PHE A 158 11.98 -1.44 15.01
CA PHE A 158 11.00 -2.52 14.93
C PHE A 158 11.20 -3.53 16.07
N VAL A 159 12.44 -3.97 16.28
CA VAL A 159 12.79 -4.97 17.30
C VAL A 159 12.45 -4.50 18.71
N HIS A 160 12.53 -3.19 18.97
CA HIS A 160 12.29 -2.61 20.30
C HIS A 160 10.89 -1.99 20.48
N THR A 161 10.05 -1.93 19.44
CA THR A 161 8.71 -1.33 19.52
C THR A 161 7.64 -2.22 18.90
N VAL A 162 7.26 -2.00 17.63
CA VAL A 162 6.14 -2.71 16.96
C VAL A 162 6.31 -4.23 16.98
N GLY A 163 7.54 -4.74 16.87
CA GLY A 163 7.81 -6.18 16.97
C GLY A 163 7.53 -6.73 18.38
N GLN A 164 7.71 -5.91 19.41
CA GLN A 164 7.33 -6.25 20.79
C GLN A 164 5.82 -6.25 20.95
N ASP A 165 5.11 -5.25 20.40
CA ASP A 165 3.63 -5.24 20.42
C ASP A 165 3.04 -6.51 19.79
N PHE A 166 3.61 -6.96 18.66
CA PHE A 166 3.18 -8.19 18.00
C PHE A 166 3.48 -9.42 18.85
N LEU A 167 4.67 -9.47 19.46
CA LEU A 167 5.06 -10.56 20.34
C LEU A 167 4.16 -10.63 21.58
N ASP A 168 3.79 -9.49 22.16
CA ASP A 168 2.92 -9.43 23.34
C ASP A 168 1.52 -9.94 23.06
N VAL A 169 0.95 -9.64 21.90
CA VAL A 169 -0.36 -10.21 21.51
C VAL A 169 -0.30 -11.74 21.42
N ILE A 170 0.82 -12.31 20.98
CA ILE A 170 1.01 -13.77 20.88
C ILE A 170 1.26 -14.40 22.26
N LEU A 171 2.09 -13.78 23.10
CA LEU A 171 2.51 -14.33 24.39
C LEU A 171 1.49 -14.13 25.50
N ARG A 172 0.67 -13.08 25.44
CA ARG A 172 -0.28 -12.73 26.50
C ARG A 172 -1.29 -13.85 26.79
N PRO A 173 -1.92 -14.50 25.80
CA PRO A 173 -2.82 -15.64 26.05
C PRO A 173 -2.11 -16.85 26.69
N LEU A 174 -0.79 -16.96 26.54
CA LEU A 174 0.03 -18.03 27.12
C LEU A 174 0.51 -17.69 28.54
N GLY A 175 0.26 -16.48 29.05
CA GLY A 175 0.79 -16.00 30.32
C GLY A 175 2.31 -15.78 30.30
N MET A 176 2.91 -15.60 29.11
CA MET A 176 4.37 -15.56 28.92
C MET A 176 4.94 -14.17 28.58
N SER A 177 4.12 -13.11 28.62
CA SER A 177 4.56 -11.76 28.23
C SER A 177 5.76 -11.28 29.04
N ASP A 178 5.74 -11.49 30.36
CA ASP A 178 6.81 -11.02 31.26
C ASP A 178 7.81 -12.11 31.65
N SER A 179 7.63 -13.35 31.15
CA SER A 179 8.48 -14.48 31.54
C SER A 179 9.78 -14.58 30.74
N LEU A 180 9.84 -13.89 29.59
CA LEU A 180 11.00 -13.95 28.69
C LEU A 180 11.94 -12.79 28.97
N ASP A 181 13.25 -13.07 29.01
CA ASP A 181 14.26 -12.02 29.10
C ASP A 181 14.29 -11.14 27.84
N VAL A 182 14.80 -9.92 28.00
CA VAL A 182 14.83 -8.88 26.95
C VAL A 182 15.57 -9.37 25.69
N VAL A 183 16.67 -10.12 25.84
CA VAL A 183 17.47 -10.59 24.71
C VAL A 183 16.69 -11.64 23.91
N THR A 184 16.01 -12.57 24.59
CA THR A 184 15.14 -13.55 23.95
C THR A 184 13.98 -12.87 23.22
N ARG A 185 13.33 -11.88 23.84
CA ARG A 185 12.25 -11.11 23.20
C ARG A 185 12.71 -10.38 21.93
N HIS A 186 13.89 -9.78 21.95
CA HIS A 186 14.46 -9.16 20.75
C HIS A 186 14.75 -10.18 19.65
N ARG A 187 15.31 -11.34 19.99
CA ARG A 187 15.55 -12.43 19.02
C ARG A 187 14.25 -12.95 18.41
N LEU A 188 13.20 -13.11 19.21
CA LEU A 188 11.88 -13.52 18.72
C LEU A 188 11.25 -12.46 17.81
N ALA A 189 11.38 -11.17 18.15
CA ALA A 189 10.89 -10.09 17.29
C ALA A 189 11.58 -10.08 15.92
N CYS A 190 12.88 -10.46 15.84
CA CYS A 190 13.57 -10.61 14.56
C CYS A 190 13.01 -11.73 13.67
N LEU A 191 12.28 -12.71 14.22
CA LEU A 191 11.69 -13.78 13.41
C LEU A 191 10.62 -13.26 12.45
N PHE A 192 9.84 -12.23 12.84
CA PHE A 192 8.81 -11.65 11.98
C PHE A 192 9.37 -11.19 10.62
N PRO A 193 10.35 -10.27 10.54
CA PRO A 193 10.91 -9.86 9.27
C PRO A 193 11.71 -10.96 8.57
N LEU A 194 12.39 -11.84 9.30
CA LEU A 194 13.14 -12.93 8.67
C LEU A 194 12.23 -13.92 7.96
N THR A 195 11.12 -14.32 8.58
CA THR A 195 10.12 -15.18 7.94
C THR A 195 9.50 -14.48 6.74
N GLU A 196 9.15 -13.20 6.86
CA GLU A 196 8.58 -12.42 5.76
C GLU A 196 9.55 -12.29 4.56
N LEU A 197 10.84 -12.06 4.83
CA LEU A 197 11.88 -11.99 3.80
C LEU A 197 12.06 -13.33 3.09
N VAL A 198 12.14 -14.42 3.85
CA VAL A 198 12.26 -15.78 3.29
C VAL A 198 11.04 -16.09 2.43
N VAL A 199 9.82 -15.83 2.92
CA VAL A 199 8.59 -16.04 2.14
C VAL A 199 8.60 -15.20 0.86
N GLY A 200 8.97 -13.93 0.93
CA GLY A 200 9.11 -13.05 -0.24
C GLY A 200 10.09 -13.59 -1.28
N ALA A 201 11.26 -14.07 -0.86
CA ALA A 201 12.24 -14.71 -1.75
C ALA A 201 11.70 -16.02 -2.37
N LEU A 202 11.03 -16.86 -1.58
CA LEU A 202 10.44 -18.12 -2.04
C LEU A 202 9.31 -17.93 -3.07
N LEU A 203 8.63 -16.77 -3.11
CA LEU A 203 7.63 -16.45 -4.14
C LEU A 203 8.26 -16.27 -5.53
N LEU A 204 9.49 -15.78 -5.59
CA LEU A 204 10.24 -15.58 -6.84
C LEU A 204 10.67 -16.92 -7.44
N LEU A 205 10.95 -17.91 -6.58
CA LEU A 205 11.32 -19.26 -6.96
C LEU A 205 10.08 -20.06 -7.36
N LYS A 206 10.06 -20.57 -8.60
CA LYS A 206 8.90 -21.29 -9.15
C LYS A 206 8.54 -22.55 -8.35
N SER A 207 9.53 -23.35 -7.97
CA SER A 207 9.34 -24.63 -7.28
C SER A 207 8.69 -24.47 -5.91
N THR A 208 8.93 -23.34 -5.24
CA THR A 208 8.45 -23.08 -3.89
C THR A 208 7.22 -22.19 -3.86
N ARG A 209 6.84 -21.59 -4.99
CA ARG A 209 5.78 -20.57 -5.08
C ARG A 209 4.45 -20.99 -4.47
N ARG A 210 4.02 -22.23 -4.67
CA ARG A 210 2.75 -22.71 -4.09
C ARG A 210 2.81 -22.74 -2.57
N TRP A 211 3.90 -23.29 -2.01
CA TRP A 211 4.13 -23.33 -0.57
C TRP A 211 4.31 -21.93 0.01
N ALA A 212 5.10 -21.08 -0.64
CA ALA A 212 5.25 -19.68 -0.28
C ALA A 212 3.90 -18.94 -0.30
N GLY A 213 3.05 -19.21 -1.29
CA GLY A 213 1.69 -18.68 -1.35
C GLY A 213 0.82 -19.10 -0.15
N LEU A 214 0.89 -20.36 0.28
CA LEU A 214 0.21 -20.83 1.50
C LEU A 214 0.79 -20.17 2.76
N LEU A 215 2.11 -20.00 2.84
CA LEU A 215 2.76 -19.29 3.95
C LEU A 215 2.36 -17.81 4.01
N VAL A 216 2.26 -17.13 2.86
CA VAL A 216 1.72 -15.76 2.77
C VAL A 216 0.29 -15.71 3.30
N MET A 217 -0.56 -16.67 2.91
CA MET A 217 -1.93 -16.73 3.42
C MET A 217 -1.95 -16.92 4.94
N GLY A 218 -1.09 -17.81 5.46
CA GLY A 218 -0.91 -17.99 6.90
C GLY A 218 -0.42 -16.71 7.62
N LEU A 219 0.53 -15.99 7.03
CA LEU A 219 1.04 -14.71 7.53
C LEU A 219 -0.07 -13.64 7.60
N HIS A 220 -0.88 -13.50 6.55
CA HIS A 220 -2.01 -12.56 6.62
C HIS A 220 -3.10 -13.02 7.59
N GLY A 221 -3.31 -14.33 7.71
CA GLY A 221 -4.17 -14.90 8.74
C GLY A 221 -3.71 -14.53 10.15
N SER A 222 -2.41 -14.64 10.44
CA SER A 222 -1.86 -14.23 11.75
C SER A 222 -1.93 -12.71 11.96
N LEU A 223 -1.68 -11.90 10.92
CA LEU A 223 -1.86 -10.44 11.00
C LEU A 223 -3.32 -10.05 11.26
N LEU A 224 -4.30 -10.75 10.68
CA LEU A 224 -5.71 -10.49 10.98
C LEU A 224 -6.05 -10.79 12.46
N LEU A 225 -5.43 -11.81 13.05
CA LEU A 225 -5.59 -12.10 14.48
C LEU A 225 -4.89 -11.04 15.35
N ILE A 226 -3.64 -10.71 15.04
CA ILE A 226 -2.82 -9.76 15.82
C ILE A 226 -3.38 -8.34 15.74
N LEU A 227 -3.73 -7.88 14.55
CA LEU A 227 -4.20 -6.52 14.32
C LEU A 227 -5.71 -6.39 14.54
N GLY A 228 -6.44 -7.51 14.50
CA GLY A 228 -7.89 -7.52 14.62
C GLY A 228 -8.41 -7.28 16.03
N PRO A 229 -9.71 -7.51 16.24
CA PRO A 229 -10.36 -7.29 17.54
C PRO A 229 -9.87 -8.18 18.69
N LEU A 230 -9.05 -9.19 18.40
CA LEU A 230 -8.46 -10.06 19.43
C LEU A 230 -7.09 -9.57 19.90
N GLY A 231 -6.51 -8.57 19.25
CA GLY A 231 -5.19 -8.04 19.55
C GLY A 231 -5.18 -6.52 19.63
N LEU A 232 -4.58 -5.85 18.64
CA LEU A 232 -4.32 -4.41 18.65
C LEU A 232 -5.51 -3.52 18.23
N HIS A 233 -6.65 -4.09 17.84
CA HIS A 233 -7.85 -3.34 17.44
C HIS A 233 -7.60 -2.27 16.36
N HIS A 234 -6.81 -2.60 15.34
CA HIS A 234 -6.54 -1.71 14.21
C HIS A 234 -7.76 -1.46 13.32
N SER A 235 -7.63 -0.53 12.36
CA SER A 235 -8.75 -0.11 11.51
C SER A 235 -9.24 -1.21 10.56
N LEU A 236 -10.55 -1.16 10.26
CA LEU A 236 -11.19 -2.07 9.30
C LEU A 236 -10.55 -2.01 7.90
N GLY A 237 -10.02 -0.86 7.49
CA GLY A 237 -9.28 -0.73 6.23
C GLY A 237 -8.03 -1.63 6.20
N VAL A 238 -7.27 -1.65 7.30
CA VAL A 238 -6.07 -2.50 7.43
C VAL A 238 -6.45 -3.99 7.41
N LEU A 239 -7.50 -4.38 8.12
CA LEU A 239 -7.98 -5.76 8.15
C LEU A 239 -8.50 -6.20 6.77
N THR A 240 -9.30 -5.37 6.13
CA THR A 240 -9.85 -5.63 4.79
C THR A 240 -8.73 -5.81 3.76
N TRP A 241 -7.67 -5.00 3.84
CA TRP A 241 -6.53 -5.15 2.92
C TRP A 241 -5.72 -6.42 3.17
N ASN A 242 -5.50 -6.81 4.44
CA ASN A 242 -4.86 -8.10 4.75
C ASN A 242 -5.67 -9.28 4.18
N LEU A 243 -7.00 -9.23 4.28
CA LEU A 243 -7.87 -10.22 3.65
C LEU A 243 -7.73 -10.20 2.11
N ALA A 244 -7.66 -9.02 1.49
CA ALA A 244 -7.42 -8.88 0.05
C ALA A 244 -6.07 -9.48 -0.37
N LEU A 245 -5.00 -9.29 0.42
CA LEU A 245 -3.68 -9.86 0.16
C LEU A 245 -3.66 -11.40 0.32
N MET A 246 -4.41 -11.94 1.29
CA MET A 246 -4.60 -13.38 1.42
C MET A 246 -5.29 -13.97 0.18
N VAL A 247 -6.34 -13.31 -0.32
CA VAL A 247 -7.04 -13.72 -1.56
C VAL A 247 -6.15 -13.55 -2.80
N GLN A 248 -5.36 -12.48 -2.87
CA GLN A 248 -4.36 -12.30 -3.92
C GLN A 248 -3.34 -13.44 -3.93
N ALA A 249 -2.84 -13.84 -2.77
CA ALA A 249 -1.86 -14.93 -2.67
C ALA A 249 -2.44 -16.24 -3.22
N TRP A 250 -3.71 -16.51 -2.93
CA TRP A 250 -4.43 -17.64 -3.52
C TRP A 250 -4.45 -17.56 -5.06
N PHE A 251 -4.84 -16.43 -5.64
CA PHE A 251 -4.91 -16.28 -7.11
C PHE A 251 -3.56 -16.30 -7.82
N LEU A 252 -2.54 -15.66 -7.24
CA LEU A 252 -1.23 -15.50 -7.89
C LEU A 252 -0.34 -16.74 -7.70
N PHE A 253 -0.41 -17.41 -6.55
CA PHE A 253 0.61 -18.38 -6.14
C PHE A 253 0.07 -19.79 -5.91
N VAL A 254 -1.15 -19.94 -5.41
CA VAL A 254 -1.72 -21.25 -5.08
C VAL A 254 -2.55 -21.83 -6.23
N ARG A 255 -3.44 -21.02 -6.82
CA ARG A 255 -4.29 -21.40 -7.95
C ARG A 255 -3.51 -21.34 -9.27
N GLY A 256 -3.50 -22.46 -10.01
CA GLY A 256 -2.90 -22.55 -11.35
C GLY A 256 -1.40 -22.87 -11.37
N HIS A 257 -0.92 -23.72 -10.45
CA HIS A 257 0.45 -24.25 -10.48
C HIS A 257 0.68 -25.29 -11.61
N SER A 258 -0.36 -25.67 -12.36
CA SER A 258 -0.33 -26.75 -13.34
C SER A 258 0.34 -26.40 -14.68
N ASP A 259 0.57 -25.12 -15.02
CA ASP A 259 1.05 -24.70 -16.36
C ASP A 259 2.40 -23.95 -16.39
N GLN A 260 3.13 -23.91 -15.27
CA GLN A 260 4.20 -22.92 -15.06
C GLN A 260 5.64 -23.34 -15.47
N ARG A 261 5.84 -24.41 -16.24
CA ARG A 261 7.22 -24.82 -16.63
C ARG A 261 7.92 -23.78 -17.53
N ASP A 262 7.21 -23.05 -18.39
CA ASP A 262 7.82 -22.15 -19.39
C ASP A 262 8.09 -20.70 -18.95
N ASP A 263 7.45 -20.19 -17.90
CA ASP A 263 7.38 -18.73 -17.66
C ASP A 263 8.67 -17.99 -17.23
N ASN A 264 9.62 -18.62 -16.52
CA ASN A 264 10.84 -17.96 -16.03
C ASN A 264 11.92 -17.87 -17.10
N ARG A 265 11.97 -18.80 -18.06
CA ARG A 265 12.89 -18.68 -19.19
C ARG A 265 12.58 -17.41 -19.98
N VAL A 266 11.29 -17.04 -20.09
CA VAL A 266 10.86 -15.81 -20.75
C VAL A 266 11.08 -14.57 -19.88
N LEU A 267 10.74 -14.60 -18.57
CA LEU A 267 10.94 -13.45 -17.68
C LEU A 267 12.43 -13.09 -17.52
N TYR A 268 13.28 -14.09 -17.27
CA TYR A 268 14.74 -13.90 -17.16
C TYR A 268 15.35 -13.41 -18.49
N ARG A 269 14.94 -14.00 -19.64
CA ARG A 269 15.34 -13.53 -20.97
C ARG A 269 14.85 -12.10 -21.26
N SER A 270 13.67 -11.72 -20.78
CA SER A 270 13.10 -10.40 -21.01
C SER A 270 13.73 -9.30 -20.15
N LEU A 271 14.07 -9.61 -18.89
CA LEU A 271 14.67 -8.67 -17.96
C LEU A 271 16.17 -8.48 -18.21
N PHE A 272 16.90 -9.56 -18.55
CA PHE A 272 18.36 -9.51 -18.70
C PHE A 272 18.86 -9.50 -20.15
N ARG A 273 17.97 -9.41 -21.16
CA ARG A 273 18.31 -9.48 -22.61
C ARG A 273 19.30 -10.61 -22.98
N LEU A 274 19.44 -11.65 -22.16
CA LEU A 274 20.38 -12.74 -22.36
C LEU A 274 19.72 -13.84 -23.21
N SER A 275 19.78 -13.63 -24.53
CA SER A 275 20.20 -14.61 -25.54
C SER A 275 19.55 -14.34 -26.91
N LEU A 276 20.40 -13.90 -27.84
CA LEU A 276 20.73 -14.58 -29.09
C LEU A 276 19.55 -15.22 -29.87
N ARG A 277 19.23 -14.57 -30.99
CA ARG A 277 18.76 -15.16 -32.25
C ARG A 277 17.47 -15.99 -32.16
N HIS A 278 16.32 -15.31 -32.19
CA HIS A 278 15.14 -15.91 -32.80
C HIS A 278 14.26 -14.84 -33.48
N GLN A 279 14.08 -15.07 -34.78
CA GLN A 279 13.20 -14.46 -35.77
C GLN A 279 12.45 -13.19 -35.35
N SER A 280 12.82 -12.12 -36.03
CA SER A 280 12.14 -10.83 -36.11
C SER A 280 10.68 -11.00 -36.55
N ASP A 281 9.77 -11.05 -35.59
CA ASP A 281 8.37 -10.69 -35.79
C ASP A 281 8.25 -9.15 -35.80
N PRO A 282 7.93 -8.51 -36.94
CA PRO A 282 7.95 -7.05 -37.09
C PRO A 282 6.85 -6.30 -36.29
N SER A 283 5.97 -7.01 -35.58
CA SER A 283 4.76 -6.44 -34.96
C SER A 283 4.89 -6.09 -33.45
N ARG A 284 6.06 -6.22 -32.84
CA ARG A 284 6.27 -6.01 -31.38
C ARG A 284 6.45 -4.55 -30.93
N ARG A 285 5.72 -3.58 -31.49
CA ARG A 285 5.66 -2.26 -30.83
C ARG A 285 4.83 -2.41 -29.55
N LEU A 286 5.45 -2.18 -28.39
CA LEU A 286 4.72 -2.12 -27.12
C LEU A 286 3.72 -0.97 -27.24
N GLY A 287 2.42 -1.28 -27.19
CA GLY A 287 1.40 -0.25 -27.15
C GLY A 287 1.61 0.66 -25.92
N PRO A 288 1.24 1.95 -26.00
CA PRO A 288 1.54 2.94 -24.97
C PRO A 288 1.04 2.52 -23.58
N GLY A 289 -0.16 1.93 -23.48
CA GLY A 289 -0.66 1.43 -22.20
C GLY A 289 0.21 0.34 -21.56
N ARG A 290 0.78 -0.56 -22.37
CA ARG A 290 1.68 -1.60 -21.86
C ARG A 290 3.02 -1.02 -21.40
N MET A 291 3.51 0.02 -22.08
CA MET A 291 4.71 0.75 -21.63
C MET A 291 4.47 1.43 -20.29
N ILE A 292 3.32 2.10 -20.13
CA ILE A 292 2.93 2.72 -18.85
C ILE A 292 2.89 1.67 -17.74
N ALA A 293 2.15 0.56 -17.94
CA ALA A 293 2.05 -0.49 -16.93
C ALA A 293 3.41 -1.07 -16.53
N MET A 294 4.27 -1.35 -17.50
CA MET A 294 5.63 -1.85 -17.24
C MET A 294 6.48 -0.81 -16.52
N GLY A 295 6.43 0.46 -16.93
CA GLY A 295 7.13 1.57 -16.27
C GLY A 295 6.70 1.72 -14.82
N THR A 296 5.40 1.70 -14.54
CA THR A 296 4.85 1.77 -13.19
C THR A 296 5.33 0.62 -12.31
N ILE A 297 5.35 -0.61 -12.83
CA ILE A 297 5.88 -1.77 -12.07
C ILE A 297 7.37 -1.62 -11.81
N VAL A 298 8.16 -1.22 -12.81
CA VAL A 298 9.61 -1.02 -12.65
C VAL A 298 9.88 0.03 -11.58
N VAL A 299 9.16 1.15 -11.59
CA VAL A 299 9.24 2.16 -10.53
C VAL A 299 8.88 1.55 -9.18
N ALA A 300 7.77 0.82 -9.08
CA ALA A 300 7.34 0.18 -7.83
C ALA A 300 8.27 -0.94 -7.32
N LEU A 301 9.16 -1.46 -8.18
CA LEU A 301 10.19 -2.45 -7.81
C LEU A 301 11.51 -1.79 -7.39
N ILE A 302 11.87 -0.64 -7.98
CA ILE A 302 13.19 -0.01 -7.79
C ILE A 302 13.13 1.15 -6.79
N ALA A 303 12.14 2.04 -6.92
CA ALA A 303 12.03 3.23 -6.08
C ALA A 303 11.97 2.95 -4.56
N PRO A 304 11.36 1.85 -4.08
CA PRO A 304 11.43 1.51 -2.65
C PRO A 304 12.85 1.39 -2.08
N ALA A 305 13.87 1.08 -2.91
CA ALA A 305 15.25 1.00 -2.46
C ALA A 305 15.84 2.36 -2.05
N THR A 306 15.22 3.47 -2.46
CA THR A 306 15.67 4.83 -2.16
C THR A 306 14.93 5.49 -0.99
N GLU A 307 14.06 4.74 -0.30
CA GLU A 307 13.23 5.21 0.82
C GLU A 307 14.05 5.88 1.93
N ARG A 308 15.11 5.20 2.40
CA ARG A 308 15.97 5.72 3.48
C ARG A 308 16.79 6.93 3.08
N ALA A 309 16.99 7.16 1.79
CA ALA A 309 17.61 8.38 1.28
C ALA A 309 16.60 9.55 1.18
N GLY A 310 15.33 9.33 1.52
CA GLY A 310 14.27 10.34 1.46
C GLY A 310 13.75 10.62 0.05
N LEU A 311 14.16 9.84 -0.96
CA LEU A 311 13.75 10.03 -2.36
C LEU A 311 12.42 9.35 -2.70
N TRP A 312 12.00 8.37 -1.89
CA TRP A 312 10.71 7.69 -2.05
C TRP A 312 10.02 7.56 -0.71
N ASP A 313 8.69 7.53 -0.74
CA ASP A 313 7.91 7.57 0.49
C ASP A 313 7.79 6.24 1.19
N HIS A 314 7.65 6.29 2.51
CA HIS A 314 7.62 5.12 3.36
C HIS A 314 6.56 4.08 2.95
N TRP A 315 5.31 4.47 2.74
CA TRP A 315 4.25 3.56 2.28
C TRP A 315 4.39 3.11 0.83
N PRO A 316 4.63 4.00 -0.15
CA PRO A 316 5.00 3.60 -1.52
C PRO A 316 6.25 2.72 -1.64
N SER A 317 7.09 2.69 -0.62
CA SER A 317 8.25 1.79 -0.50
C SER A 317 7.93 0.44 0.11
N TRP A 318 6.65 0.17 0.41
CA TRP A 318 6.21 -1.06 1.09
C TRP A 318 6.82 -1.26 2.48
N ALA A 319 7.30 -0.20 3.15
CA ALA A 319 7.87 -0.27 4.51
C ALA A 319 6.77 -0.44 5.59
N LEU A 320 5.84 -1.37 5.38
CA LEU A 320 4.65 -1.56 6.22
C LEU A 320 5.04 -2.04 7.61
N TYR A 321 4.42 -1.45 8.64
CA TYR A 321 4.69 -1.72 10.06
C TYR A 321 6.18 -1.53 10.44
N SER A 322 6.91 -0.70 9.69
CA SER A 322 8.31 -0.37 9.99
C SER A 322 8.35 1.02 10.66
N PRO A 323 8.68 1.13 11.95
CA PRO A 323 8.58 2.40 12.67
C PRO A 323 9.70 3.40 12.36
N HIS A 324 10.60 3.11 11.41
CA HIS A 324 11.79 3.93 11.13
C HIS A 324 11.52 5.23 10.36
N ASN A 325 10.28 5.45 9.92
CA ASN A 325 9.88 6.60 9.12
C ASN A 325 10.13 7.95 9.80
N SER A 326 10.28 8.99 8.98
CA SER A 326 10.22 10.38 9.46
C SER A 326 8.81 10.70 9.99
N ARG A 327 8.72 11.47 11.08
CA ARG A 327 7.44 11.81 11.72
C ARG A 327 7.53 13.11 12.51
N VAL A 328 6.38 13.64 12.90
CA VAL A 328 6.27 14.82 13.76
C VAL A 328 5.55 14.45 15.05
N VAL A 329 6.11 14.88 16.17
CA VAL A 329 5.39 14.92 17.46
C VAL A 329 4.88 16.34 17.62
N VAL A 330 3.57 16.49 17.77
CA VAL A 330 2.91 17.79 17.88
C VAL A 330 2.46 17.98 19.31
N GLU A 331 2.76 19.15 19.85
CA GLU A 331 2.39 19.52 21.20
C GLU A 331 1.70 20.88 21.19
N ILE A 332 0.63 20.98 21.99
CA ILE A 332 -0.22 22.15 22.08
C ILE A 332 -0.22 22.59 23.53
N HIS A 333 -0.01 23.88 23.76
CA HIS A 333 0.01 24.43 25.10
C HIS A 333 -1.40 24.36 25.71
N GLN A 334 -1.51 23.99 27.00
CA GLN A 334 -2.79 23.79 27.68
C GLN A 334 -3.77 24.98 27.55
N SER A 335 -3.25 26.22 27.54
CA SER A 335 -4.07 27.44 27.41
C SER A 335 -4.81 27.57 26.06
N ALA A 336 -4.42 26.79 25.06
CA ALA A 336 -4.96 26.88 23.71
C ALA A 336 -5.78 25.66 23.29
N VAL A 337 -5.85 24.62 24.13
CA VAL A 337 -6.59 23.39 23.81
C VAL A 337 -8.07 23.67 23.55
N SER A 338 -8.68 24.58 24.31
CA SER A 338 -10.09 24.97 24.13
C SER A 338 -10.40 25.66 22.79
N GLN A 339 -9.38 26.13 22.07
CA GLN A 339 -9.51 26.78 20.76
C GLN A 339 -9.53 25.77 19.60
N LEU A 340 -9.12 24.52 19.85
CA LEU A 340 -9.13 23.46 18.84
C LEU A 340 -10.56 22.99 18.54
N PRO A 341 -10.80 22.36 17.38
CA PRO A 341 -12.07 21.68 17.13
C PRO A 341 -12.34 20.57 18.19
N PRO A 342 -13.59 20.34 18.61
CA PRO A 342 -13.91 19.37 19.66
C PRO A 342 -13.36 17.96 19.44
N LEU A 343 -13.35 17.48 18.19
CA LEU A 343 -12.75 16.19 17.85
C LEU A 343 -11.25 16.18 18.09
N VAL A 344 -10.54 17.27 17.79
CA VAL A 344 -9.09 17.35 18.00
C VAL A 344 -8.77 17.41 19.50
N GLN A 345 -9.58 18.13 20.28
CA GLN A 345 -9.42 18.24 21.73
C GLN A 345 -9.42 16.86 22.42
N SER A 346 -10.29 15.94 21.99
CA SER A 346 -10.38 14.59 22.57
C SER A 346 -9.12 13.75 22.37
N HIS A 347 -8.24 14.14 21.45
CA HIS A 347 -6.97 13.49 21.13
C HIS A 347 -5.74 14.20 21.70
N VAL A 348 -5.91 15.31 22.40
CA VAL A 348 -4.84 15.94 23.18
C VAL A 348 -4.68 15.17 24.49
N ARG A 349 -3.44 14.86 24.85
CA ARG A 349 -3.09 14.11 26.06
C ARG A 349 -2.05 14.89 26.86
N PRO A 350 -2.21 15.01 28.20
CA PRO A 350 -1.20 15.62 29.05
C PRO A 350 0.14 14.89 28.88
N ASN A 351 1.22 15.65 28.82
CA ASN A 351 2.56 15.08 28.91
C ASN A 351 2.95 14.89 30.39
N GLN A 352 3.92 14.01 30.66
CA GLN A 352 4.33 13.63 32.03
C GLN A 352 5.42 14.55 32.62
N ASP A 353 5.96 15.47 31.83
CA ASP A 353 7.03 16.39 32.18
C ASP A 353 6.56 17.66 32.92
N GLY A 354 5.26 17.93 32.92
CA GLY A 354 4.66 19.03 33.70
C GLY A 354 4.85 20.43 33.10
N ASP A 355 5.36 20.52 31.87
CA ASP A 355 5.68 21.78 31.19
C ASP A 355 4.47 22.49 30.54
N GLN A 356 3.25 22.01 30.83
CA GLN A 356 1.96 22.48 30.29
C GLN A 356 1.77 22.23 28.79
N TRP A 357 2.72 21.60 28.11
CA TRP A 357 2.54 21.16 26.73
C TRP A 357 1.89 19.79 26.68
N GLN A 358 0.91 19.65 25.80
CA GLN A 358 0.11 18.44 25.71
C GLN A 358 0.23 17.85 24.31
N ARG A 359 0.52 16.55 24.24
CA ARG A 359 0.75 15.86 22.97
C ARG A 359 -0.55 15.61 22.23
N LEU A 360 -0.60 15.98 20.96
CA LEU A 360 -1.67 15.62 20.05
C LEU A 360 -1.40 14.24 19.44
N ALA A 361 -2.28 13.27 19.72
CA ALA A 361 -2.20 11.92 19.17
C ALA A 361 -2.70 11.86 17.71
N LEU A 362 -1.88 12.36 16.76
CA LEU A 362 -2.21 12.42 15.33
C LEU A 362 -2.66 11.07 14.74
N ASP A 363 -2.06 9.98 15.21
CA ASP A 363 -2.38 8.61 14.81
C ASP A 363 -3.80 8.22 15.20
N ARG A 364 -4.20 8.47 16.45
CA ARG A 364 -5.54 8.19 16.96
C ARG A 364 -6.58 9.12 16.35
N TRP A 365 -6.23 10.40 16.20
CA TRP A 365 -7.08 11.37 15.54
C TRP A 365 -7.41 10.99 14.09
N SER A 366 -6.39 10.58 13.33
CA SER A 366 -6.57 10.06 11.97
C SER A 366 -7.47 8.81 11.94
N LEU A 367 -7.27 7.88 12.86
CA LEU A 367 -8.06 6.65 12.93
C LEU A 367 -9.53 6.94 13.27
N GLU A 368 -9.81 7.83 14.21
CA GLU A 368 -11.17 8.18 14.61
C GLU A 368 -11.89 9.00 13.53
N ALA A 369 -11.22 10.00 12.95
CA ALA A 369 -11.81 10.88 11.97
C ALA A 369 -11.98 10.21 10.59
N LEU A 370 -10.97 9.44 10.14
CA LEU A 370 -10.85 8.97 8.75
C LEU A 370 -10.84 7.45 8.60
N ALA A 371 -10.87 6.68 9.70
CA ALA A 371 -10.77 5.21 9.70
C ALA A 371 -9.47 4.66 9.09
N VAL A 372 -8.42 5.48 9.00
CA VAL A 372 -7.11 5.08 8.46
C VAL A 372 -5.97 5.60 9.35
N PRO A 373 -4.80 4.92 9.37
CA PRO A 373 -3.61 5.45 10.02
C PRO A 373 -3.16 6.77 9.40
N VAL A 374 -2.49 7.62 10.18
CA VAL A 374 -1.90 8.87 9.68
C VAL A 374 -0.82 8.57 8.64
N TYR A 375 -0.73 9.38 7.59
CA TYR A 375 0.31 9.21 6.57
C TYR A 375 1.71 9.36 7.21
N PRO A 376 2.63 8.39 7.02
CA PRO A 376 3.83 8.23 7.83
C PRO A 376 5.00 9.05 7.28
N GLN A 377 4.77 10.34 7.06
CA GLN A 377 5.83 11.25 6.62
C GLN A 377 5.80 12.56 7.40
N ALA A 378 6.98 13.02 7.80
CA ALA A 378 7.14 14.26 8.55
C ALA A 378 6.53 15.44 7.82
N ARG A 379 6.75 15.58 6.50
CA ARG A 379 6.17 16.67 5.70
C ARG A 379 4.64 16.74 5.77
N TYR A 380 3.96 15.59 5.75
CA TYR A 380 2.51 15.52 5.80
C TYR A 380 2.02 15.91 7.20
N GLN A 381 2.63 15.31 8.22
CA GLN A 381 2.25 15.56 9.61
C GLN A 381 2.54 17.01 10.01
N LEU A 382 3.64 17.60 9.55
CA LEU A 382 3.98 19.00 9.75
C LEU A 382 2.97 19.92 9.07
N ALA A 383 2.66 19.68 7.78
CA ALA A 383 1.68 20.48 7.04
C ALA A 383 0.27 20.38 7.62
N LEU A 384 -0.13 19.20 8.10
CA LEU A 384 -1.39 18.99 8.82
C LEU A 384 -1.43 19.83 10.10
N SER A 385 -0.34 19.82 10.87
CA SER A 385 -0.21 20.55 12.14
C SER A 385 -0.21 22.06 11.93
N TYR A 386 0.54 22.53 10.93
CA TYR A 386 0.55 23.92 10.49
C TYR A 386 -0.86 24.38 10.11
N THR A 387 -1.56 23.61 9.27
CA THR A 387 -2.92 23.95 8.82
C THR A 387 -3.92 23.96 9.97
N LEU A 388 -3.81 23.01 10.91
CA LEU A 388 -4.62 22.97 12.12
C LEU A 388 -4.41 24.23 12.97
N ALA A 389 -3.15 24.63 13.17
CA ALA A 389 -2.79 25.78 13.97
C ALA A 389 -3.33 27.10 13.39
N GLU A 390 -3.17 27.29 12.07
CA GLU A 390 -3.70 28.46 11.35
C GLU A 390 -5.23 28.54 11.45
N ARG A 391 -5.93 27.41 11.25
CA ARG A 391 -7.40 27.38 11.34
C ARG A 391 -7.95 27.58 12.74
N SER A 392 -7.19 27.19 13.76
CA SER A 392 -7.62 27.29 15.17
C SER A 392 -7.16 28.58 15.85
N GLY A 393 -6.42 29.45 15.15
CA GLY A 393 -5.94 30.72 15.72
C GLY A 393 -4.82 30.58 16.76
N ILE A 394 -4.13 29.43 16.83
CA ILE A 394 -3.09 29.12 17.83
C ILE A 394 -1.67 29.27 17.27
N ALA A 395 -1.54 30.04 16.19
CA ALA A 395 -0.41 30.05 15.27
C ALA A 395 0.92 30.51 15.88
N THR A 396 0.92 31.43 16.85
CA THR A 396 2.15 32.15 17.26
C THR A 396 3.02 31.37 18.24
N THR A 397 2.49 31.01 19.42
CA THR A 397 3.30 30.42 20.51
C THR A 397 2.64 29.24 21.22
N ALA A 398 1.43 28.87 20.80
CA ALA A 398 0.63 27.85 21.49
C ALA A 398 0.74 26.44 20.86
N ILE A 399 1.58 26.29 19.83
CA ILE A 399 1.87 25.02 19.18
C ILE A 399 3.39 24.87 19.01
N ARG A 400 3.91 23.67 19.26
CA ARG A 400 5.28 23.29 18.92
C ARG A 400 5.30 21.93 18.25
N ALA A 401 6.27 21.72 17.38
CA ALA A 401 6.48 20.46 16.67
C ALA A 401 7.91 19.99 16.88
N ARG A 402 8.06 18.72 17.23
CA ARG A 402 9.34 18.02 17.16
C ARG A 402 9.37 17.17 15.89
N VAL A 403 10.14 17.61 14.91
CA VAL A 403 10.37 16.89 13.66
C VAL A 403 11.46 15.85 13.89
N LEU A 404 11.10 14.58 13.69
CA LEU A 404 11.99 13.43 13.85
C LEU A 404 12.36 12.89 12.46
N GLY A 405 13.66 12.80 12.21
CA GLY A 405 14.21 12.18 11.02
C GLY A 405 13.97 10.67 10.96
N VAL A 406 14.40 10.07 9.85
CA VAL A 406 14.49 8.62 9.68
C VAL A 406 15.47 8.05 10.71
N SER A 407 15.12 6.95 11.39
CA SER A 407 16.04 6.35 12.36
C SER A 407 17.20 5.62 11.71
N ASN A 408 18.34 5.69 12.39
CA ASN A 408 19.47 4.82 12.12
C ASN A 408 19.07 3.35 12.30
N ARG A 409 19.45 2.52 11.34
CA ARG A 409 19.06 1.11 11.31
C ARG A 409 19.54 0.29 12.49
N MET A 410 20.72 0.62 12.99
CA MET A 410 21.42 -0.16 14.01
C MET A 410 21.22 0.42 15.41
N THR A 411 21.26 1.76 15.54
CA THR A 411 21.19 2.43 16.85
C THR A 411 19.79 2.92 17.20
N GLY A 412 18.91 3.08 16.20
CA GLY A 412 17.59 3.68 16.38
C GLY A 412 17.59 5.21 16.56
N GLU A 413 18.77 5.84 16.65
CA GLU A 413 18.94 7.29 16.81
C GLU A 413 18.36 8.06 15.61
N ARG A 414 17.92 9.29 15.87
CA ARG A 414 17.28 10.16 14.87
C ARG A 414 17.82 11.58 15.02
N SER A 415 17.86 12.31 13.92
CA SER A 415 17.92 13.76 13.99
C SER A 415 16.59 14.30 14.53
N GLU A 416 16.67 15.32 15.37
CA GLU A 416 15.50 15.99 15.93
C GLU A 416 15.64 17.50 15.72
N ARG A 417 14.55 18.16 15.30
CA ARG A 417 14.44 19.61 15.20
C ARG A 417 13.17 20.05 15.90
N TRP A 418 13.31 20.95 16.88
CA TRP A 418 12.17 21.58 17.53
C TRP A 418 11.78 22.84 16.77
N LEU A 419 10.48 23.03 16.61
CA LEU A 419 9.85 24.16 15.92
C LEU A 419 8.78 24.75 16.83
N LEU A 420 8.81 26.06 17.06
CA LEU A 420 7.81 26.79 17.84
C LEU A 420 6.98 27.70 16.92
N GLY A 421 5.65 27.54 16.98
CA GLY A 421 4.71 28.33 16.19
C GLY A 421 4.70 28.00 14.68
N THR A 422 3.78 28.60 13.94
CA THR A 422 3.57 28.33 12.51
C THR A 422 4.63 28.96 11.62
N MET A 423 5.36 29.97 12.09
CA MET A 423 6.47 30.57 11.35
C MET A 423 7.62 29.58 11.14
N GLU A 424 8.13 28.98 12.22
CA GLU A 424 9.20 27.97 12.13
C GLU A 424 8.72 26.68 11.43
N MET A 425 7.44 26.31 11.60
CA MET A 425 6.85 25.20 10.85
C MET A 425 6.79 25.49 9.34
N ARG A 426 6.46 26.72 8.95
CA ARG A 426 6.43 27.12 7.54
C ARG A 426 7.81 27.06 6.92
N GLU A 427 8.81 27.64 7.58
CA GLU A 427 10.21 27.59 7.13
C GLU A 427 10.69 26.14 6.98
N ALA A 428 10.41 25.28 7.96
CA ALA A 428 10.75 23.86 7.87
C ALA A 428 9.98 23.10 6.77
N LEU A 429 8.83 23.60 6.32
CA LEU A 429 8.13 22.99 5.17
C LEU A 429 8.85 23.24 3.86
N GLU A 430 9.59 24.35 3.72
CA GLU A 430 10.37 24.70 2.52
C GLU A 430 11.48 23.67 2.22
N ASP A 431 11.97 22.96 3.26
CA ASP A 431 12.93 21.87 3.12
C ASP A 431 12.36 20.64 2.35
N TYR A 432 11.03 20.55 2.18
CA TYR A 432 10.38 19.44 1.49
C TYR A 432 9.95 19.81 0.08
N TRP A 433 10.63 19.27 -0.95
CA TRP A 433 10.33 19.55 -2.38
C TRP A 433 8.87 19.31 -2.84
N LEU A 434 8.09 18.51 -2.11
CA LEU A 434 6.67 18.29 -2.40
C LEU A 434 5.77 19.37 -1.78
N VAL A 435 6.06 19.84 -0.57
CA VAL A 435 5.12 20.66 0.23
C VAL A 435 5.70 22.03 0.59
N GLY A 436 6.95 22.31 0.24
CA GLY A 436 7.61 23.59 0.44
C GLY A 436 6.97 24.67 -0.42
N MET A 437 6.61 25.79 0.20
CA MET A 437 5.94 26.93 -0.45
C MET A 437 6.88 27.80 -1.26
#